data_AF-A0A968PDP4-F1
#
_entry.id   AF-A0A968PDP4-F1
#
_cell.length_a   1.000
_cell.length_b   1.000
_cell.length_c   1.000
_cell.angle_alpha   90.00
_cell.angle_beta   90.00
_cell.angle_gamma   90.00
#
_symmetry.space_group_name_H-M   'P 1'
#
loop_
_entity.id
_entity.type
_entity.pdbx_description
1 polymer ?
#
loop_
_entity_poly.entity_id
_entity_poly.type
_entity_poly.pdbx_seq_one_letter_code
_entity_poly.pdbx_strand_id
1 'polypeptide(L)'
;MLSDAFSSSKNALTTISRYLDRIVAHFRQQGDTRVSRIDFATQRGEDGFGSDWHPSRKTHELMPNSDNNAGKNMNWSRRAMTTTSDVFEVSTEFPGGNAIIESIVGDTIRLKPDLRDTEGNWFYWSIRIKGAAGRKLNLVFTEQNPLADRGPAMSLDQGRTWRWLGRQDGARDRITITIPADSDDVILSFGMNYTLRTWHRFLDTLPGEPRVKLRTLVQTRQGRDVPMLQTARTDGKAPYRLLLTARSHACEMMANYVMEGMLQSMLADDELGQWFTENVEVTAVPFVDMDGVENGDQGKNRKPRDHNRDYAPPHVHVETGALVKWAADFLTGVRR
;
A
#
# COMPACT_ATOMS: atom_id res chain seq x y z
N MET A 1 -4.47 -14.92 8.96
CA MET A 1 -3.24 -14.83 9.79
C MET A 1 -2.59 -16.21 9.83
N LEU A 2 -1.52 -16.44 10.60
CA LEU A 2 -0.89 -17.76 10.71
C LEU A 2 -1.62 -18.58 11.79
N SER A 3 -2.04 -19.81 11.49
CA SER A 3 -2.83 -20.64 12.40
C SER A 3 -2.53 -22.13 12.23
N ASP A 4 -2.87 -22.94 13.25
CA ASP A 4 -2.78 -24.40 13.16
C ASP A 4 -3.96 -25.02 12.37
N ALA A 5 -5.04 -24.26 12.14
CA ALA A 5 -6.16 -24.72 11.31
C ALA A 5 -5.79 -24.80 9.82
N PHE A 6 -4.94 -23.89 9.31
CA PHE A 6 -4.48 -23.92 7.92
C PHE A 6 -3.13 -24.66 7.84
N SER A 7 -3.13 -25.87 7.27
CA SER A 7 -2.05 -26.87 7.38
C SER A 7 -1.97 -27.57 8.76
N SER A 8 -3.10 -28.11 9.22
CA SER A 8 -3.26 -28.91 10.45
C SER A 8 -2.29 -30.07 10.65
N SER A 9 -1.69 -30.62 9.58
CA SER A 9 -0.63 -31.63 9.69
C SER A 9 0.74 -31.09 10.13
N LYS A 10 0.91 -29.77 10.24
CA LYS A 10 2.19 -29.11 10.56
C LYS A 10 2.21 -28.31 11.86
N ASN A 11 1.04 -27.98 12.42
CA ASN A 11 0.91 -27.13 13.62
C ASN A 11 1.83 -25.89 13.53
N ALA A 12 1.63 -25.09 12.47
CA ALA A 12 2.54 -24.01 12.06
C ALA A 12 2.66 -22.88 13.10
N LEU A 13 1.56 -22.50 13.75
CA LEU A 13 1.55 -21.50 14.83
C LEU A 13 2.22 -22.07 16.08
N THR A 14 1.79 -23.24 16.56
CA THR A 14 2.44 -23.95 17.68
C THR A 14 3.95 -24.13 17.46
N THR A 15 4.38 -24.37 16.23
CA THR A 15 5.79 -24.53 15.86
C THR A 15 6.54 -23.19 15.89
N ILE A 16 5.98 -22.11 15.32
CA ILE A 16 6.61 -20.78 15.33
C ILE A 16 6.65 -20.19 16.74
N SER A 17 5.56 -20.27 17.51
CA SER A 17 5.52 -19.85 18.92
C SER A 17 6.64 -20.50 19.74
N ARG A 18 6.85 -21.82 19.57
CA ARG A 18 7.93 -22.58 20.23
C ARG A 18 9.34 -22.12 19.82
N TYR A 19 9.55 -21.65 18.59
CA TYR A 19 10.83 -21.04 18.18
C TYR A 19 11.01 -19.65 18.81
N LEU A 20 9.95 -18.83 18.85
CA LEU A 20 9.98 -17.52 19.50
C LEU A 20 10.23 -17.63 21.01
N ASP A 21 9.65 -18.62 21.69
CA ASP A 21 9.90 -18.91 23.11
C ASP A 21 11.38 -19.23 23.37
N ARG A 22 12.00 -20.04 22.50
CA ARG A 22 13.43 -20.36 22.59
C ARG A 22 14.31 -19.13 22.41
N ILE A 23 13.93 -18.21 21.52
CA ILE A 23 14.64 -16.93 21.31
C ILE A 23 14.52 -16.04 22.55
N VAL A 24 13.31 -15.83 23.08
CA VAL A 24 13.09 -15.04 24.31
C VAL A 24 13.82 -15.66 25.50
N ALA A 25 13.80 -16.99 25.66
CA ALA A 25 14.53 -17.68 26.72
C ALA A 25 16.05 -17.51 26.59
N HIS A 26 16.60 -17.55 25.36
CA HIS A 26 18.03 -17.37 25.11
C HIS A 26 18.52 -15.97 25.51
N PHE A 27 17.81 -14.91 25.09
CA PHE A 27 18.14 -13.54 25.48
C PHE A 27 18.03 -13.32 27.01
N ARG A 28 16.99 -13.86 27.65
CA ARG A 28 16.84 -13.79 29.11
C ARG A 28 17.95 -14.54 29.86
N GLN A 29 18.45 -15.66 29.33
CA GLN A 29 19.60 -16.38 29.89
C GLN A 29 20.92 -15.59 29.76
N GLN A 30 21.01 -14.65 28.81
CA GLN A 30 22.13 -13.72 28.64
C GLN A 30 21.94 -12.40 29.43
N GLY A 31 20.84 -12.28 30.20
CA GLY A 31 20.51 -11.09 30.98
C GLY A 31 19.75 -10.00 30.23
N ASP A 32 19.45 -10.17 28.93
CA ASP A 32 18.65 -9.21 28.18
C ASP A 32 17.14 -9.47 28.37
N THR A 33 16.51 -8.58 29.13
CA THR A 33 15.07 -8.61 29.43
C THR A 33 14.22 -7.82 28.44
N ARG A 34 14.84 -7.09 27.50
CA ARG A 34 14.15 -6.20 26.54
C ARG A 34 13.41 -6.99 25.45
N VAL A 35 13.83 -8.23 25.18
CA VAL A 35 13.20 -9.12 24.21
C VAL A 35 12.04 -9.87 24.87
N SER A 36 10.82 -9.68 24.34
CA SER A 36 9.62 -10.39 24.77
C SER A 36 8.72 -10.73 23.57
N ARG A 37 8.00 -11.86 23.64
CA ARG A 37 6.95 -12.20 22.67
C ARG A 37 5.64 -11.55 23.10
N ILE A 38 4.93 -10.96 22.15
CA ILE A 38 3.55 -10.48 22.31
C ILE A 38 2.74 -11.18 21.23
N ASP A 39 1.80 -12.02 21.64
CA ASP A 39 0.87 -12.68 20.73
C ASP A 39 -0.42 -11.86 20.69
N PHE A 40 -0.76 -11.33 19.53
CA PHE A 40 -2.10 -10.78 19.31
C PHE A 40 -3.02 -11.91 18.86
N ALA A 41 -4.17 -12.01 19.51
CA ALA A 41 -5.22 -12.90 19.04
C ALA A 41 -5.78 -12.35 17.70
N THR A 42 -6.38 -13.22 16.88
CA THR A 42 -6.80 -12.85 15.51
C THR A 42 -8.09 -11.98 15.53
N GLN A 43 -8.86 -11.89 14.44
CA GLN A 43 -10.04 -11.01 14.31
C GLN A 43 -11.37 -11.76 14.32
N ARG A 44 -12.33 -11.26 15.13
CA ARG A 44 -13.75 -11.64 15.13
C ARG A 44 -14.59 -10.66 14.31
N GLY A 45 -15.62 -11.15 13.62
CA GLY A 45 -16.50 -10.32 12.79
C GLY A 45 -17.47 -9.44 13.57
N GLU A 46 -17.86 -9.85 14.79
CA GLU A 46 -18.72 -9.10 15.72
C GLU A 46 -18.07 -7.80 16.22
N ASP A 47 -16.74 -7.72 16.20
CA ASP A 47 -15.97 -6.52 16.53
C ASP A 47 -15.78 -5.57 15.32
N GLY A 48 -16.41 -5.89 14.19
CA GLY A 48 -16.37 -5.12 12.94
C GLY A 48 -15.17 -5.49 12.07
N PHE A 49 -15.41 -5.61 10.77
CA PHE A 49 -14.32 -5.74 9.79
C PHE A 49 -13.77 -4.35 9.41
N GLY A 50 -12.45 -4.22 9.31
CA GLY A 50 -11.84 -3.12 8.59
C GLY A 50 -11.90 -3.39 7.09
N SER A 51 -11.28 -2.52 6.29
CA SER A 51 -11.14 -2.78 4.86
C SER A 51 -10.40 -4.10 4.64
N ASP A 52 -11.02 -5.02 3.89
CA ASP A 52 -10.35 -6.16 3.26
C ASP A 52 -9.67 -7.12 4.24
N TRP A 53 -10.42 -7.48 5.29
CA TRP A 53 -10.03 -8.43 6.34
C TRP A 53 -8.83 -7.96 7.19
N HIS A 54 -8.59 -6.64 7.20
CA HIS A 54 -7.77 -6.00 8.22
C HIS A 54 -8.62 -5.67 9.46
N PRO A 55 -7.99 -5.40 10.62
CA PRO A 55 -8.71 -4.97 11.82
C PRO A 55 -9.46 -3.65 11.55
N SER A 56 -10.71 -3.54 12.00
CA SER A 56 -11.36 -2.24 12.10
C SER A 56 -10.70 -1.41 13.20
N ARG A 57 -11.02 -0.12 13.32
CA ARG A 57 -10.60 0.68 14.48
C ARG A 57 -11.04 0.02 15.79
N LYS A 58 -12.30 -0.44 15.85
CA LYS A 58 -12.86 -1.17 17.00
C LYS A 58 -12.14 -2.51 17.24
N THR A 59 -11.68 -3.18 16.17
CA THR A 59 -10.86 -4.39 16.30
C THR A 59 -9.47 -4.07 16.87
N HIS A 60 -8.80 -2.98 16.48
CA HIS A 60 -7.55 -2.57 17.12
C HIS A 60 -7.76 -2.23 18.60
N GLU A 61 -8.88 -1.60 18.94
CA GLU A 61 -9.29 -1.30 20.33
C GLU A 61 -9.69 -2.58 21.13
N LEU A 62 -9.91 -3.72 20.46
CA LEU A 62 -10.30 -5.01 21.06
C LEU A 62 -9.28 -6.16 20.81
N MET A 63 -8.13 -5.86 20.19
CA MET A 63 -7.18 -6.86 19.70
C MET A 63 -6.35 -7.64 20.74
N PRO A 64 -6.63 -7.55 22.05
CA PRO A 64 -6.40 -8.68 22.94
C PRO A 64 -7.18 -9.98 22.62
N ASN A 65 -8.21 -9.98 21.73
CA ASN A 65 -9.07 -11.14 21.41
C ASN A 65 -9.58 -11.07 19.92
N SER A 66 -9.77 -12.07 19.03
CA SER A 66 -9.52 -13.53 18.85
C SER A 66 -10.12 -14.01 17.47
N ASP A 67 -10.08 -15.31 17.09
CA ASP A 67 -10.00 -15.87 15.69
C ASP A 67 -11.27 -16.01 14.76
N ASN A 68 -11.24 -16.22 13.40
CA ASN A 68 -10.25 -16.05 12.25
C ASN A 68 -10.83 -16.57 10.87
N ASN A 69 -10.13 -16.30 9.73
CA ASN A 69 -10.19 -16.91 8.35
C ASN A 69 -11.26 -16.39 7.32
N ALA A 70 -11.19 -16.58 5.97
CA ALA A 70 -10.11 -16.52 4.94
C ALA A 70 -10.64 -16.80 3.46
N GLY A 71 -10.07 -16.18 2.39
CA GLY A 71 -10.12 -16.69 0.97
C GLY A 71 -10.74 -15.80 -0.16
N LYS A 72 -10.73 -16.12 -1.48
CA LYS A 72 -9.88 -17.00 -2.37
C LYS A 72 -10.26 -16.94 -3.91
N ASN A 73 -9.30 -16.80 -4.87
CA ASN A 73 -9.35 -17.14 -6.34
C ASN A 73 -10.34 -16.36 -7.31
N MET A 74 -10.26 -16.31 -8.68
CA MET A 74 -9.43 -17.02 -9.71
C MET A 74 -9.05 -16.29 -11.08
N ASN A 75 -9.68 -16.58 -12.26
CA ASN A 75 -9.19 -16.33 -13.67
C ASN A 75 -10.30 -16.17 -14.76
N TRP A 76 -10.11 -15.56 -15.96
CA TRP A 76 -9.25 -14.43 -16.43
C TRP A 76 -9.46 -14.10 -17.94
N SER A 77 -9.45 -12.81 -18.35
CA SER A 77 -8.93 -12.28 -19.65
C SER A 77 -9.11 -10.75 -19.76
N ARG A 78 -8.26 -10.05 -20.57
CA ARG A 78 -8.15 -8.57 -20.61
C ARG A 78 -8.92 -7.91 -21.78
N ARG A 79 -9.41 -6.69 -21.55
CA ARG A 79 -9.62 -5.62 -22.54
C ARG A 79 -9.30 -4.26 -21.91
N ALA A 80 -8.66 -3.36 -22.66
CA ALA A 80 -8.59 -1.93 -22.31
C ALA A 80 -9.78 -1.20 -22.95
N MET A 81 -10.36 -0.20 -22.27
CA MET A 81 -11.47 0.60 -22.78
C MET A 81 -11.42 2.05 -22.28
N THR A 82 -11.30 2.99 -23.20
CA THR A 82 -11.63 4.40 -22.98
C THR A 82 -13.04 4.65 -23.51
N THR A 83 -13.92 5.23 -22.71
CA THR A 83 -15.34 5.42 -23.07
C THR A 83 -15.71 6.89 -22.96
N THR A 84 -15.96 7.53 -24.10
CA THR A 84 -16.51 8.89 -24.18
C THR A 84 -18.03 8.88 -24.08
N SER A 85 -18.59 9.85 -23.35
CA SER A 85 -19.92 10.37 -23.66
C SER A 85 -19.79 11.65 -24.49
N ASP A 86 -20.85 12.08 -25.18
CA ASP A 86 -20.84 13.31 -26.00
C ASP A 86 -20.69 14.61 -25.18
N VAL A 87 -20.52 14.51 -23.85
CA VAL A 87 -20.49 15.65 -22.93
C VAL A 87 -19.34 15.59 -21.92
N PHE A 88 -18.82 14.41 -21.56
CA PHE A 88 -17.66 14.26 -20.65
C PHE A 88 -16.89 12.94 -20.86
N GLU A 89 -15.60 12.98 -20.52
CA GLU A 89 -14.65 11.85 -20.59
C GLU A 89 -14.54 11.17 -19.21
N VAL A 90 -14.51 9.82 -19.19
CA VAL A 90 -14.03 9.04 -18.04
C VAL A 90 -12.91 8.12 -18.50
N SER A 91 -11.77 8.19 -17.83
CA SER A 91 -10.54 7.50 -18.23
C SER A 91 -9.79 6.89 -17.06
N THR A 92 -9.09 5.80 -17.34
CA THR A 92 -8.15 5.08 -16.45
C THR A 92 -6.69 5.25 -16.87
N GLU A 93 -6.44 5.95 -17.98
CA GLU A 93 -5.12 6.01 -18.63
C GLU A 93 -4.23 7.08 -18.00
N PHE A 94 -3.87 6.86 -16.74
CA PHE A 94 -2.98 7.72 -15.95
C PHE A 94 -2.30 6.89 -14.83
N PRO A 95 -1.18 7.36 -14.26
CA PRO A 95 -0.51 6.69 -13.15
C PRO A 95 -1.44 6.35 -11.97
N GLY A 96 -1.48 5.07 -11.60
CA GLY A 96 -2.36 4.56 -10.55
C GLY A 96 -3.83 4.38 -10.96
N GLY A 97 -4.17 4.52 -12.25
CA GLY A 97 -5.54 4.42 -12.77
C GLY A 97 -6.10 2.99 -12.83
N ASN A 98 -7.33 2.81 -12.36
CA ASN A 98 -7.99 1.51 -12.28
C ASN A 98 -9.52 1.61 -12.27
N ALA A 99 -10.14 1.05 -13.29
CA ALA A 99 -11.53 0.61 -13.32
C ALA A 99 -11.77 -0.15 -14.64
N ILE A 100 -12.85 -0.92 -14.72
CA ILE A 100 -13.51 -1.24 -15.99
C ILE A 100 -14.70 -0.28 -16.08
N ILE A 101 -14.70 0.63 -17.06
CA ILE A 101 -15.84 1.51 -17.34
C ILE A 101 -16.82 0.76 -18.26
N GLU A 102 -17.95 0.32 -17.72
CA GLU A 102 -18.89 -0.56 -18.43
C GLU A 102 -19.94 0.22 -19.25
N SER A 103 -20.39 1.38 -18.77
CA SER A 103 -21.25 2.29 -19.53
C SER A 103 -21.26 3.70 -18.92
N ILE A 104 -21.49 4.70 -19.77
CA ILE A 104 -21.87 6.05 -19.36
C ILE A 104 -23.23 6.35 -20.00
N VAL A 105 -24.23 6.71 -19.20
CA VAL A 105 -25.61 6.99 -19.66
C VAL A 105 -26.12 8.22 -18.92
N GLY A 106 -26.18 9.36 -19.62
CA GLY A 106 -26.39 10.66 -18.98
C GLY A 106 -25.34 10.91 -17.89
N ASP A 107 -25.76 11.37 -16.72
CA ASP A 107 -24.92 11.54 -15.53
C ASP A 107 -24.63 10.23 -14.76
N THR A 108 -24.86 9.04 -15.33
CA THR A 108 -24.60 7.75 -14.66
C THR A 108 -23.40 7.02 -15.27
N ILE A 109 -22.39 6.73 -14.44
CA ILE A 109 -21.21 5.92 -14.78
C ILE A 109 -21.37 4.56 -14.12
N ARG A 110 -21.40 3.47 -14.90
CA ARG A 110 -21.27 2.10 -14.37
C ARG A 110 -19.84 1.63 -14.51
N LEU A 111 -19.26 1.14 -13.43
CA LEU A 111 -17.87 0.71 -13.37
C LEU A 111 -17.66 -0.38 -12.31
N LYS A 112 -16.50 -1.03 -12.34
CA LYS A 112 -16.02 -1.92 -11.28
C LYS A 112 -14.49 -1.86 -11.17
N PRO A 113 -13.89 -2.29 -10.04
CA PRO A 113 -12.44 -2.49 -9.96
C PRO A 113 -11.93 -3.38 -11.09
N ASP A 114 -10.86 -2.97 -11.75
CA ASP A 114 -10.10 -3.86 -12.63
C ASP A 114 -9.14 -4.69 -11.77
N LEU A 115 -9.54 -5.93 -11.49
CA LEU A 115 -8.81 -6.84 -10.60
C LEU A 115 -7.47 -7.30 -11.20
N ARG A 116 -7.36 -7.32 -12.54
CA ARG A 116 -6.15 -7.73 -13.27
C ARG A 116 -5.59 -9.03 -12.72
N ASP A 117 -4.31 -9.09 -12.35
CA ASP A 117 -3.62 -10.33 -11.96
C ASP A 117 -3.81 -10.75 -10.48
N THR A 118 -4.64 -10.04 -9.72
CA THR A 118 -5.03 -10.42 -8.35
C THR A 118 -5.98 -11.61 -8.33
N GLU A 119 -5.72 -12.56 -7.43
CA GLU A 119 -6.64 -13.67 -7.17
C GLU A 119 -7.79 -13.25 -6.25
N GLY A 120 -8.99 -13.27 -6.82
CA GLY A 120 -10.24 -12.98 -6.13
C GLY A 120 -10.59 -11.50 -6.06
N ASN A 121 -11.67 -11.22 -5.34
CA ASN A 121 -12.29 -9.91 -5.26
C ASN A 121 -11.46 -8.96 -4.39
N TRP A 122 -11.22 -7.75 -4.90
CA TRP A 122 -10.45 -6.69 -4.24
C TRP A 122 -11.00 -5.30 -4.64
N PHE A 123 -10.56 -4.25 -3.94
CA PHE A 123 -11.33 -3.02 -3.79
C PHE A 123 -10.81 -1.80 -4.59
N TYR A 124 -9.59 -1.83 -5.12
CA TYR A 124 -8.95 -0.61 -5.58
C TYR A 124 -9.52 -0.13 -6.90
N TRP A 125 -9.79 1.17 -6.97
CA TRP A 125 -10.14 1.87 -8.18
C TRP A 125 -9.62 3.32 -8.13
N SER A 126 -9.29 3.87 -9.29
CA SER A 126 -9.08 5.30 -9.50
C SER A 126 -9.46 5.67 -10.94
N ILE A 127 -10.31 6.68 -11.09
CA ILE A 127 -10.75 7.18 -12.39
C ILE A 127 -10.47 8.68 -12.49
N ARG A 128 -10.25 9.16 -13.71
CA ARG A 128 -10.15 10.57 -14.04
C ARG A 128 -11.35 10.98 -14.87
N ILE A 129 -11.99 12.08 -14.51
CA ILE A 129 -13.17 12.64 -15.19
C ILE A 129 -12.78 14.01 -15.74
N LYS A 130 -13.08 14.27 -17.03
CA LYS A 130 -12.87 15.58 -17.65
C LYS A 130 -14.10 16.13 -18.36
N GLY A 131 -14.22 17.46 -18.40
CA GLY A 131 -15.33 18.16 -19.06
C GLY A 131 -16.66 18.05 -18.32
N ALA A 132 -16.61 17.89 -16.99
CA ALA A 132 -17.78 17.63 -16.16
C ALA A 132 -18.04 18.72 -15.11
N ALA A 133 -17.45 19.92 -15.25
CA ALA A 133 -17.60 21.02 -14.30
C ALA A 133 -19.08 21.28 -13.92
N GLY A 134 -19.34 21.40 -12.62
CA GLY A 134 -20.67 21.63 -12.06
C GLY A 134 -21.66 20.45 -12.12
N ARG A 135 -21.32 19.32 -12.76
CA ARG A 135 -22.25 18.18 -12.92
C ARG A 135 -22.38 17.33 -11.66
N LYS A 136 -23.56 16.71 -11.51
CA LYS A 136 -23.88 15.79 -10.42
C LYS A 136 -23.90 14.35 -10.94
N LEU A 137 -22.74 13.69 -10.88
CA LEU A 137 -22.52 12.36 -11.46
C LEU A 137 -22.84 11.23 -10.47
N ASN A 138 -23.36 10.13 -10.99
CA ASN A 138 -23.81 8.95 -10.25
C ASN A 138 -22.90 7.78 -10.61
N LEU A 139 -21.96 7.43 -9.72
CA LEU A 139 -21.12 6.24 -9.89
C LEU A 139 -21.89 5.04 -9.33
N VAL A 140 -22.00 3.97 -10.12
CA VAL A 140 -22.66 2.71 -9.74
C VAL A 140 -21.66 1.57 -9.93
N PHE A 141 -21.22 0.99 -8.82
CA PHE A 141 -20.28 -0.12 -8.78
C PHE A 141 -20.99 -1.44 -9.03
N THR A 142 -20.57 -2.15 -10.08
CA THR A 142 -21.13 -3.45 -10.47
C THR A 142 -20.36 -4.61 -9.86
N GLU A 143 -21.02 -5.76 -9.73
CA GLU A 143 -20.55 -7.00 -9.09
C GLU A 143 -20.27 -6.90 -7.57
N GLN A 144 -19.36 -6.02 -7.15
CA GLN A 144 -18.97 -5.80 -5.76
C GLN A 144 -19.09 -4.32 -5.39
N ASN A 145 -19.39 -4.02 -4.12
CA ASN A 145 -19.13 -2.70 -3.56
C ASN A 145 -17.65 -2.56 -3.11
N PRO A 146 -16.84 -1.65 -3.70
CA PRO A 146 -15.51 -1.32 -3.22
C PRO A 146 -15.47 -0.13 -2.24
N LEU A 147 -16.59 0.53 -1.93
CA LEU A 147 -16.60 1.76 -1.13
C LEU A 147 -16.35 1.48 0.36
N ALA A 148 -15.26 2.06 0.87
CA ALA A 148 -14.93 2.12 2.29
C ALA A 148 -15.75 3.20 3.05
N ASP A 149 -15.71 3.16 4.39
CA ASP A 149 -16.53 4.03 5.27
C ASP A 149 -16.26 5.53 5.15
N ARG A 150 -15.12 5.95 4.58
CA ARG A 150 -14.82 7.36 4.30
C ARG A 150 -15.42 7.86 2.98
N GLY A 151 -16.06 6.98 2.19
CA GLY A 151 -16.31 7.22 0.78
C GLY A 151 -14.99 7.30 -0.03
N PRO A 152 -15.05 7.72 -1.30
CA PRO A 152 -13.86 7.97 -2.09
C PRO A 152 -13.11 9.22 -1.66
N ALA A 153 -11.84 9.30 -2.05
CA ALA A 153 -11.09 10.54 -2.09
C ALA A 153 -11.23 11.21 -3.47
N MET A 154 -11.23 12.54 -3.48
CA MET A 154 -11.25 13.37 -4.69
C MET A 154 -10.10 14.38 -4.67
N SER A 155 -9.44 14.56 -5.82
CA SER A 155 -8.42 15.56 -6.08
C SER A 155 -8.78 16.40 -7.30
N LEU A 156 -8.49 17.69 -7.23
CA LEU A 156 -8.76 18.70 -8.26
C LEU A 156 -7.46 19.28 -8.87
N ASP A 157 -6.30 18.82 -8.40
CA ASP A 157 -4.98 19.41 -8.65
C ASP A 157 -3.97 18.36 -9.13
N GLN A 158 -4.47 17.32 -9.80
CA GLN A 158 -3.71 16.17 -10.29
C GLN A 158 -3.00 15.37 -9.17
N GLY A 159 -3.73 15.15 -8.06
CA GLY A 159 -3.31 14.33 -6.95
C GLY A 159 -2.28 14.98 -6.03
N ARG A 160 -2.20 16.33 -5.96
CA ARG A 160 -1.36 17.04 -4.97
C ARG A 160 -2.06 17.12 -3.63
N THR A 161 -3.34 17.46 -3.62
CA THR A 161 -4.21 17.45 -2.44
C THR A 161 -5.43 16.56 -2.67
N TRP A 162 -6.01 16.07 -1.59
CA TRP A 162 -7.13 15.14 -1.59
C TRP A 162 -8.13 15.50 -0.49
N ARG A 163 -9.44 15.36 -0.79
CA ARG A 163 -10.51 15.38 0.22
C ARG A 163 -11.36 14.12 0.15
N TRP A 164 -11.72 13.57 1.31
CA TRP A 164 -12.74 12.53 1.40
C TRP A 164 -14.11 13.13 1.09
N LEU A 165 -14.93 12.43 0.29
CA LEU A 165 -16.29 12.87 -0.03
C LEU A 165 -17.33 12.41 1.01
N GLY A 166 -16.95 11.54 1.94
CA GLY A 166 -17.85 10.92 2.90
C GLY A 166 -18.65 9.76 2.28
N ARG A 167 -19.21 8.92 3.16
CA ARG A 167 -20.20 7.92 2.79
C ARG A 167 -21.56 8.60 2.55
N GLN A 168 -22.33 8.08 1.61
CA GLN A 168 -23.70 8.54 1.36
C GLN A 168 -24.72 7.49 1.85
N ASP A 169 -25.87 7.97 2.30
CA ASP A 169 -26.90 7.14 2.90
C ASP A 169 -27.69 6.30 1.89
N GLY A 170 -28.32 5.23 2.38
CA GLY A 170 -29.36 4.48 1.67
C GLY A 170 -28.91 3.41 0.69
N ALA A 171 -27.68 3.45 0.15
CA ALA A 171 -27.20 2.46 -0.80
C ALA A 171 -25.72 2.08 -0.58
N ARG A 172 -25.38 0.81 -0.88
CA ARG A 172 -24.02 0.28 -0.72
C ARG A 172 -23.20 0.36 -2.00
N ASP A 173 -23.84 0.27 -3.15
CA ASP A 173 -23.24 0.04 -4.47
C ASP A 173 -22.96 1.32 -5.26
N ARG A 174 -23.29 2.51 -4.73
CA ARG A 174 -23.33 3.75 -5.51
C ARG A 174 -22.95 4.97 -4.71
N ILE A 175 -22.49 6.00 -5.41
CA ILE A 175 -22.23 7.33 -4.84
C ILE A 175 -22.56 8.44 -5.84
N THR A 176 -23.17 9.51 -5.35
CA THR A 176 -23.60 10.68 -6.14
C THR A 176 -22.67 11.85 -5.86
N ILE A 177 -21.64 12.03 -6.68
CA ILE A 177 -20.67 13.11 -6.54
C ILE A 177 -21.19 14.41 -7.16
N THR A 178 -20.63 15.54 -6.78
CA THR A 178 -20.82 16.82 -7.48
C THR A 178 -19.45 17.38 -7.83
N ILE A 179 -19.19 17.55 -9.12
CA ILE A 179 -17.97 18.14 -9.64
C ILE A 179 -18.04 19.66 -9.41
N PRO A 180 -16.99 20.32 -8.89
CA PRO A 180 -16.97 21.77 -8.74
C PRO A 180 -17.18 22.49 -10.09
N ALA A 181 -17.81 23.68 -10.06
CA ALA A 181 -18.12 24.45 -11.27
C ALA A 181 -16.87 25.09 -11.92
N ASP A 182 -15.76 25.08 -11.22
CA ASP A 182 -14.44 25.63 -11.55
C ASP A 182 -13.40 24.53 -11.88
N SER A 183 -13.82 23.26 -12.00
CA SER A 183 -12.91 22.11 -12.11
C SER A 183 -13.29 21.13 -13.22
N ASP A 184 -12.65 21.26 -14.38
CA ASP A 184 -12.82 20.37 -15.54
C ASP A 184 -11.88 19.16 -15.60
N ASP A 185 -11.04 18.92 -14.58
CA ASP A 185 -10.16 17.75 -14.49
C ASP A 185 -10.10 17.23 -13.05
N VAL A 186 -10.75 16.09 -12.78
CA VAL A 186 -10.93 15.53 -11.44
C VAL A 186 -10.42 14.10 -11.38
N ILE A 187 -9.61 13.78 -10.38
CA ILE A 187 -9.26 12.39 -10.04
C ILE A 187 -10.10 11.95 -8.85
N LEU A 188 -10.76 10.80 -9.00
CA LEU A 188 -11.45 10.07 -7.95
C LEU A 188 -10.72 8.77 -7.68
N SER A 189 -10.77 8.29 -6.45
CA SER A 189 -10.25 6.97 -6.11
C SER A 189 -10.90 6.44 -4.83
N PHE A 190 -10.82 5.13 -4.63
CA PHE A 190 -11.00 4.48 -3.34
C PHE A 190 -10.30 5.22 -2.18
N GLY A 191 -9.09 5.73 -2.40
CA GLY A 191 -8.29 6.41 -1.39
C GLY A 191 -7.41 7.51 -1.98
N MET A 192 -6.52 8.09 -1.18
CA MET A 192 -5.65 9.19 -1.62
C MET A 192 -4.50 8.66 -2.51
N ASN A 193 -4.79 8.34 -3.77
CA ASN A 193 -3.88 7.66 -4.70
C ASN A 193 -2.47 8.30 -4.70
N TYR A 194 -1.46 7.44 -4.55
CA TYR A 194 -0.04 7.79 -4.38
C TYR A 194 0.79 7.07 -5.43
N THR A 195 1.53 7.84 -6.23
CA THR A 195 2.31 7.40 -7.40
C THR A 195 3.77 7.89 -7.29
N LEU A 196 4.63 7.50 -8.23
CA LEU A 196 5.99 8.02 -8.35
C LEU A 196 6.01 9.55 -8.49
N ARG A 197 5.02 10.13 -9.17
CA ARG A 197 4.84 11.59 -9.26
C ARG A 197 4.57 12.23 -7.90
N THR A 198 3.86 11.54 -6.99
CA THR A 198 3.70 11.99 -5.61
C THR A 198 5.01 11.90 -4.84
N TRP A 199 5.73 10.78 -4.97
CA TRP A 199 7.04 10.58 -4.34
C TRP A 199 8.06 11.65 -4.72
N HIS A 200 8.18 12.02 -5.99
CA HIS A 200 9.12 13.08 -6.40
C HIS A 200 8.78 14.43 -5.75
N ARG A 201 7.51 14.84 -5.72
CA ARG A 201 7.09 16.09 -5.03
C ARG A 201 7.34 16.06 -3.52
N PHE A 202 7.40 14.87 -2.92
CA PHE A 202 7.79 14.70 -1.53
C PHE A 202 9.31 14.80 -1.35
N LEU A 203 10.10 14.19 -2.25
CA LEU A 203 11.56 14.34 -2.26
C LEU A 203 11.97 15.82 -2.41
N ASP A 204 11.23 16.61 -3.18
CA ASP A 204 11.42 18.06 -3.31
C ASP A 204 11.24 18.84 -1.97
N THR A 205 10.68 18.20 -0.92
CA THR A 205 10.54 18.77 0.44
C THR A 205 11.63 18.32 1.42
N LEU A 206 12.46 17.35 1.04
CA LEU A 206 13.52 16.81 1.90
C LEU A 206 14.87 17.52 1.69
N PRO A 207 15.76 17.55 2.69
CA PRO A 207 17.13 18.03 2.49
C PRO A 207 17.89 17.12 1.50
N GLY A 208 18.63 17.70 0.55
CA GLY A 208 19.36 16.96 -0.49
C GLY A 208 20.67 16.29 -0.02
N GLU A 209 21.51 15.89 -0.98
CA GLU A 209 22.89 15.43 -0.71
C GLU A 209 23.66 16.54 0.06
N PRO A 210 24.45 16.20 1.11
CA PRO A 210 24.80 14.86 1.56
C PRO A 210 23.83 14.25 2.60
N ARG A 211 22.80 14.98 3.05
CA ARG A 211 21.84 14.50 4.07
C ARG A 211 21.00 13.33 3.57
N VAL A 212 20.58 13.40 2.31
CA VAL A 212 19.82 12.34 1.63
C VAL A 212 20.52 11.95 0.33
N LYS A 213 20.59 10.64 0.09
CA LYS A 213 21.18 9.98 -1.07
C LYS A 213 20.08 9.26 -1.84
N LEU A 214 19.72 9.77 -3.02
CA LEU A 214 18.74 9.14 -3.90
C LEU A 214 19.43 8.16 -4.85
N ARG A 215 18.93 6.92 -4.92
CA ARG A 215 19.49 5.81 -5.68
C ARG A 215 18.36 5.00 -6.33
N THR A 216 18.70 4.10 -7.24
CA THR A 216 17.77 3.10 -7.80
C THR A 216 18.12 1.73 -7.22
N LEU A 217 17.14 1.00 -6.69
CA LEU A 217 17.35 -0.35 -6.15
C LEU A 217 17.55 -1.37 -7.29
N VAL A 218 16.67 -1.32 -8.29
CA VAL A 218 16.66 -2.14 -9.50
C VAL A 218 15.72 -1.49 -10.52
N GLN A 219 15.78 -1.92 -11.79
CA GLN A 219 14.73 -1.61 -12.77
C GLN A 219 13.68 -2.73 -12.80
N THR A 220 12.41 -2.34 -12.89
CA THR A 220 11.27 -3.26 -13.00
C THR A 220 11.23 -3.98 -14.36
N ARG A 221 10.33 -4.96 -14.49
CA ARG A 221 10.10 -5.64 -15.78
C ARG A 221 9.62 -4.73 -16.90
N GLN A 222 8.91 -3.64 -16.59
CA GLN A 222 8.48 -2.64 -17.58
C GLN A 222 9.48 -1.47 -17.72
N GLY A 223 10.70 -1.60 -17.17
CA GLY A 223 11.77 -0.63 -17.34
C GLY A 223 11.63 0.65 -16.50
N ARG A 224 10.87 0.60 -15.39
CA ARG A 224 10.78 1.70 -14.43
C ARG A 224 11.88 1.55 -13.38
N ASP A 225 12.46 2.66 -12.93
CA ASP A 225 13.37 2.64 -11.78
C ASP A 225 12.57 2.44 -10.48
N VAL A 226 13.00 1.49 -9.64
CA VAL A 226 12.54 1.37 -8.25
C VAL A 226 13.35 2.36 -7.40
N PRO A 227 12.77 3.47 -6.92
CA PRO A 227 13.51 4.46 -6.15
C PRO A 227 13.92 3.89 -4.78
N MET A 228 15.09 4.31 -4.32
CA MET A 228 15.63 4.02 -3.00
C MET A 228 16.22 5.29 -2.40
N LEU A 229 15.79 5.65 -1.19
CA LEU A 229 16.31 6.78 -0.43
C LEU A 229 17.24 6.24 0.67
N GLN A 230 18.40 6.85 0.86
CA GLN A 230 19.29 6.56 1.99
C GLN A 230 19.68 7.85 2.72
N THR A 231 19.89 7.78 4.04
CA THR A 231 20.36 8.92 4.85
C THR A 231 21.88 9.06 4.80
N ALA A 232 22.43 10.19 5.26
CA ALA A 232 23.87 10.50 5.22
C ALA A 232 24.78 9.40 5.79
N ARG A 233 24.33 8.68 6.83
CA ARG A 233 25.10 7.79 7.72
C ARG A 233 25.57 6.47 7.08
N THR A 234 25.77 6.45 5.76
CA THR A 234 26.33 5.30 5.00
C THR A 234 27.85 5.13 5.15
N ASP A 235 28.44 5.49 6.28
CA ASP A 235 29.90 5.34 6.51
C ASP A 235 30.30 3.96 7.06
N GLY A 236 29.33 3.06 7.20
CA GLY A 236 29.49 1.73 7.78
C GLY A 236 29.60 1.71 9.30
N LYS A 237 29.44 2.86 9.98
CA LYS A 237 29.62 3.02 11.44
C LYS A 237 28.37 3.57 12.15
N ALA A 238 27.19 3.46 11.54
CA ALA A 238 25.95 3.70 12.25
C ALA A 238 25.74 2.60 13.31
N PRO A 239 25.46 2.93 14.59
CA PRO A 239 25.14 1.93 15.60
C PRO A 239 23.82 1.20 15.31
N TYR A 240 22.90 1.82 14.56
CA TYR A 240 21.64 1.23 14.13
C TYR A 240 21.44 1.29 12.61
N ARG A 241 20.66 0.35 12.09
CA ARG A 241 20.25 0.26 10.69
C ARG A 241 18.75 0.09 10.60
N LEU A 242 18.10 0.83 9.71
CA LEU A 242 16.65 0.78 9.51
C LEU A 242 16.33 0.66 8.02
N LEU A 243 15.64 -0.42 7.64
CA LEU A 243 15.08 -0.60 6.30
C LEU A 243 13.56 -0.41 6.36
N LEU A 244 13.06 0.64 5.71
CA LEU A 244 11.63 0.90 5.52
C LEU A 244 11.21 0.44 4.12
N THR A 245 10.13 -0.32 4.00
CA THR A 245 9.58 -0.75 2.70
C THR A 245 8.07 -0.54 2.65
N ALA A 246 7.54 -0.18 1.48
CA ALA A 246 6.12 0.06 1.28
C ALA A 246 5.62 -0.49 -0.06
N ARG A 247 4.29 -0.61 -0.20
CA ARG A 247 3.58 -1.05 -1.41
C ARG A 247 4.08 -2.40 -1.95
N SER A 248 4.24 -3.41 -1.08
CA SER A 248 4.30 -4.82 -1.52
C SER A 248 2.99 -5.26 -2.17
N HIS A 249 1.87 -4.64 -1.81
CA HIS A 249 0.64 -4.71 -2.59
C HIS A 249 0.38 -3.31 -3.16
N ALA A 250 0.29 -3.21 -4.49
CA ALA A 250 0.26 -1.94 -5.22
C ALA A 250 -0.87 -0.97 -4.81
N CYS A 251 -2.03 -1.45 -4.33
CA CYS A 251 -3.12 -0.55 -3.92
C CYS A 251 -2.99 0.06 -2.51
N GLU A 252 -2.03 -0.36 -1.68
CA GLU A 252 -1.96 0.02 -0.26
C GLU A 252 -1.29 1.41 -0.06
N MET A 253 -1.83 2.43 -0.75
CA MET A 253 -1.26 3.78 -0.88
C MET A 253 -1.07 4.55 0.44
N MET A 254 -1.77 4.15 1.52
CA MET A 254 -1.59 4.74 2.85
C MET A 254 -0.17 4.53 3.41
N ALA A 255 0.52 3.45 2.99
CA ALA A 255 1.87 3.13 3.45
C ALA A 255 2.90 4.20 3.04
N ASN A 256 2.68 4.92 1.93
CA ASN A 256 3.59 5.98 1.51
C ASN A 256 3.48 7.21 2.40
N TYR A 257 2.28 7.73 2.69
CA TYR A 257 2.14 8.88 3.61
C TYR A 257 2.68 8.60 5.02
N VAL A 258 2.62 7.34 5.49
CA VAL A 258 3.27 6.92 6.74
C VAL A 258 4.80 6.97 6.61
N MET A 259 5.36 6.49 5.50
CA MET A 259 6.80 6.61 5.20
C MET A 259 7.25 8.08 5.05
N GLU A 260 6.42 8.96 4.47
CA GLU A 260 6.69 10.39 4.37
C GLU A 260 6.85 11.02 5.75
N GLY A 261 5.87 10.83 6.64
CA GLY A 261 5.90 11.37 8.00
C GLY A 261 7.04 10.80 8.85
N MET A 262 7.38 9.52 8.66
CA MET A 262 8.58 8.91 9.27
C MET A 262 9.85 9.59 8.78
N LEU A 263 10.04 9.73 7.46
CA LEU A 263 11.25 10.33 6.88
C LEU A 263 11.38 11.82 7.23
N GLN A 264 10.28 12.58 7.25
CA GLN A 264 10.26 13.97 7.72
C GLN A 264 10.71 14.06 9.17
N SER A 265 10.20 13.20 10.06
CA SER A 265 10.60 13.19 11.48
C SER A 265 12.06 12.78 11.68
N MET A 266 12.59 11.87 10.85
CA MET A 266 13.99 11.41 10.88
C MET A 266 14.97 12.42 10.26
N LEU A 267 14.48 13.37 9.47
CA LEU A 267 15.26 14.39 8.75
C LEU A 267 14.99 15.83 9.23
N ALA A 268 14.22 16.00 10.30
CA ALA A 268 13.94 17.29 10.91
C ALA A 268 15.22 17.95 11.46
N ASP A 269 15.18 19.27 11.60
CA ASP A 269 16.27 20.07 12.20
C ASP A 269 16.04 20.28 13.71
N ASP A 270 15.66 19.18 14.39
CA ASP A 270 15.43 19.10 15.83
C ASP A 270 16.27 17.99 16.49
N GLU A 271 16.12 17.80 17.81
CA GLU A 271 16.87 16.80 18.59
C GLU A 271 16.64 15.36 18.09
N LEU A 272 15.43 15.04 17.59
CA LEU A 272 15.09 13.71 17.11
C LEU A 272 15.71 13.44 15.73
N GLY A 273 15.59 14.39 14.80
CA GLY A 273 16.18 14.29 13.47
C GLY A 273 17.71 14.32 13.50
N GLN A 274 18.32 15.08 14.42
CA GLN A 274 19.76 15.02 14.70
C GLN A 274 20.17 13.66 15.23
N TRP A 275 19.47 13.14 16.27
CA TRP A 275 19.76 11.81 16.82
C TRP A 275 19.66 10.71 15.75
N PHE A 276 18.62 10.73 14.91
CA PHE A 276 18.47 9.79 13.79
C PHE A 276 19.62 9.92 12.77
N THR A 277 19.98 11.14 12.38
CA THR A 277 21.04 11.40 11.40
C THR A 277 22.42 10.93 11.89
N GLU A 278 22.69 10.98 13.20
CA GLU A 278 23.95 10.52 13.79
C GLU A 278 23.97 9.00 14.07
N ASN A 279 22.85 8.42 14.48
CA ASN A 279 22.81 7.06 15.03
C ASN A 279 22.24 6.00 14.09
N VAL A 280 21.50 6.38 13.03
CA VAL A 280 20.74 5.43 12.20
C VAL A 280 21.07 5.57 10.72
N GLU A 281 21.61 4.51 10.12
CA GLU A 281 21.62 4.35 8.67
C GLU A 281 20.22 3.92 8.23
N VAL A 282 19.39 4.89 7.84
CA VAL A 282 18.04 4.64 7.30
C VAL A 282 18.11 4.46 5.78
N THR A 283 17.45 3.43 5.27
CA THR A 283 17.14 3.25 3.84
C THR A 283 15.64 3.00 3.66
N ALA A 284 15.02 3.63 2.66
CA ALA A 284 13.61 3.53 2.37
C ALA A 284 13.34 3.17 0.89
N VAL A 285 12.49 2.17 0.68
CA VAL A 285 12.01 1.72 -0.64
C VAL A 285 10.47 1.89 -0.68
N PRO A 286 9.95 3.00 -1.24
CA PRO A 286 8.52 3.35 -1.17
C PRO A 286 7.62 2.45 -2.03
N PHE A 287 8.20 1.73 -3.00
CA PHE A 287 7.48 0.96 -4.00
C PHE A 287 8.15 -0.40 -4.25
N VAL A 288 7.76 -1.43 -3.49
CA VAL A 288 8.18 -2.82 -3.79
C VAL A 288 7.48 -3.34 -5.05
N ASP A 289 6.19 -3.06 -5.22
CA ASP A 289 5.41 -3.33 -6.44
C ASP A 289 5.36 -2.08 -7.34
N MET A 290 6.52 -1.60 -7.78
CA MET A 290 6.67 -0.32 -8.50
C MET A 290 5.90 -0.29 -9.83
N ASP A 291 5.93 -1.39 -10.59
CA ASP A 291 5.13 -1.51 -11.82
C ASP A 291 3.63 -1.52 -11.51
N GLY A 292 3.19 -2.21 -10.45
CA GLY A 292 1.80 -2.22 -10.05
C GLY A 292 1.29 -0.87 -9.58
N VAL A 293 2.11 -0.11 -8.83
CA VAL A 293 1.74 1.24 -8.37
C VAL A 293 1.46 2.17 -9.53
N GLU A 294 2.36 2.24 -10.52
CA GLU A 294 2.17 3.11 -11.68
C GLU A 294 1.07 2.63 -12.61
N ASN A 295 0.87 1.31 -12.75
CA ASN A 295 -0.24 0.77 -13.54
C ASN A 295 -1.60 0.91 -12.83
N GLY A 296 -1.64 1.13 -11.51
CA GLY A 296 -2.88 1.13 -10.72
C GLY A 296 -3.39 -0.27 -10.36
N ASP A 297 -2.50 -1.25 -10.26
CA ASP A 297 -2.88 -2.62 -9.94
C ASP A 297 -3.28 -2.79 -8.47
N GLN A 298 -4.07 -3.83 -8.20
CA GLN A 298 -4.45 -4.22 -6.84
C GLN A 298 -3.20 -4.74 -6.07
N GLY A 299 -2.39 -5.58 -6.71
CA GLY A 299 -1.12 -6.15 -6.20
C GLY A 299 -1.25 -7.23 -5.10
N LYS A 300 -2.39 -7.27 -4.38
CA LYS A 300 -2.70 -8.32 -3.40
C LYS A 300 -2.95 -9.65 -4.10
N ASN A 301 -2.51 -10.79 -3.54
CA ASN A 301 -2.73 -12.12 -4.10
C ASN A 301 -2.33 -12.20 -5.60
N ARG A 302 -1.33 -11.42 -6.02
CA ARG A 302 -0.93 -11.25 -7.43
C ARG A 302 -0.38 -12.54 -8.02
N LYS A 303 -0.72 -12.84 -9.28
CA LYS A 303 -0.15 -13.96 -10.04
C LYS A 303 1.22 -13.61 -10.63
N PRO A 304 2.14 -14.59 -10.79
CA PRO A 304 2.06 -15.96 -10.29
C PRO A 304 2.44 -16.09 -8.80
N ARG A 305 2.92 -15.00 -8.17
CA ARG A 305 3.19 -14.91 -6.73
C ARG A 305 3.02 -13.46 -6.26
N ASP A 306 2.41 -13.28 -5.10
CA ASP A 306 2.30 -11.98 -4.41
C ASP A 306 3.71 -11.51 -3.99
N HIS A 307 4.07 -10.23 -4.21
CA HIS A 307 5.38 -9.68 -3.81
C HIS A 307 5.65 -9.88 -2.31
N ASN A 308 4.62 -9.76 -1.47
CA ASN A 308 4.67 -10.01 -0.03
C ASN A 308 4.85 -11.50 0.33
N ARG A 309 4.96 -12.40 -0.66
CA ARG A 309 5.29 -13.83 -0.51
C ARG A 309 6.56 -14.22 -1.28
N ASP A 310 7.25 -13.26 -1.89
CA ASP A 310 8.34 -13.49 -2.83
C ASP A 310 9.75 -13.24 -2.25
N TYR A 311 9.87 -13.13 -0.93
CA TYR A 311 11.13 -12.92 -0.23
C TYR A 311 12.02 -14.19 -0.14
N ALA A 312 11.60 -15.31 -0.74
CA ALA A 312 12.35 -16.56 -0.78
C ALA A 312 12.67 -16.99 -2.23
N PRO A 313 13.89 -17.48 -2.51
CA PRO A 313 14.29 -17.88 -3.86
C PRO A 313 13.57 -19.17 -4.31
N PRO A 314 13.36 -19.38 -5.63
CA PRO A 314 13.61 -18.41 -6.70
C PRO A 314 12.59 -17.27 -6.65
N HIS A 315 13.08 -16.04 -6.77
CA HIS A 315 12.25 -14.83 -6.77
C HIS A 315 11.47 -14.74 -8.08
N VAL A 316 10.19 -14.42 -7.98
CA VAL A 316 9.31 -14.16 -9.11
C VAL A 316 9.49 -12.72 -9.59
N HIS A 317 9.79 -11.77 -8.72
CA HIS A 317 9.93 -10.36 -9.04
C HIS A 317 11.39 -9.90 -8.86
N VAL A 318 11.82 -8.91 -9.62
CA VAL A 318 13.22 -8.43 -9.60
C VAL A 318 13.44 -7.46 -8.43
N GLU A 319 12.38 -6.76 -8.05
CA GLU A 319 12.24 -5.79 -6.99
C GLU A 319 12.45 -6.43 -5.61
N THR A 320 11.80 -7.57 -5.35
CA THR A 320 11.93 -8.39 -4.14
C THR A 320 13.28 -9.10 -4.08
N GLY A 321 13.78 -9.64 -5.19
CA GLY A 321 15.11 -10.26 -5.26
C GLY A 321 16.25 -9.27 -5.01
N ALA A 322 16.16 -8.07 -5.59
CA ALA A 322 17.10 -6.98 -5.34
C ALA A 322 17.02 -6.50 -3.88
N LEU A 323 15.81 -6.33 -3.34
CA LEU A 323 15.59 -5.95 -1.94
C LEU A 323 16.18 -6.98 -0.96
N VAL A 324 15.98 -8.28 -1.20
CA VAL A 324 16.53 -9.36 -0.35
C VAL A 324 18.06 -9.38 -0.42
N LYS A 325 18.65 -9.25 -1.60
CA LYS A 325 20.10 -9.14 -1.75
C LYS A 325 20.65 -7.91 -1.03
N TRP A 326 20.09 -6.74 -1.32
CA TRP A 326 20.50 -5.48 -0.72
C TRP A 326 20.38 -5.51 0.82
N ALA A 327 19.29 -6.06 1.35
CA ALA A 327 19.08 -6.21 2.79
C ALA A 327 20.09 -7.17 3.43
N ALA A 328 20.50 -8.24 2.74
CA ALA A 328 21.55 -9.13 3.22
C ALA A 328 22.90 -8.41 3.32
N ASP A 329 23.30 -7.70 2.26
CA ASP A 329 24.53 -6.90 2.21
C ASP A 329 24.51 -5.80 3.31
N PHE A 330 23.39 -5.07 3.43
CA PHE A 330 23.15 -4.01 4.42
C PHE A 330 23.16 -4.50 5.88
N LEU A 331 22.86 -5.77 6.14
CA LEU A 331 22.93 -6.34 7.50
C LEU A 331 24.32 -6.92 7.84
N THR A 332 25.28 -6.94 6.91
CA THR A 332 26.66 -7.34 7.21
C THR A 332 27.39 -6.28 8.06
N GLY A 333 28.25 -6.74 8.97
CA GLY A 333 29.09 -5.88 9.81
C GLY A 333 28.41 -5.26 11.04
N VAL A 334 27.08 -5.29 11.14
CA VAL A 334 26.38 -4.86 12.37
C VAL A 334 26.72 -5.82 13.52
N ARG A 335 27.19 -5.27 14.65
CA ARG A 335 27.33 -6.05 15.89
C ARG A 335 25.94 -6.39 16.40
N ARG A 336 25.65 -7.69 16.55
CA ARG A 336 24.45 -8.22 17.20
C ARG A 336 24.54 -8.07 18.72
#